data_AF-E4X0H3-F1
#
_entry.id   AF-E4X0H3-F1
#
_cell.length_a   1.000
_cell.length_b   1.000
_cell.length_c   1.000
_cell.angle_alpha   90.00
_cell.angle_beta   90.00
_cell.angle_gamma   90.00
#
_symmetry.space_group_name_H-M   'P 1'
#
loop_
_entity.id
_entity.type
_entity.pdbx_description
1 polymer ?
#
loop_
_entity_poly.entity_id
_entity_poly.type
_entity_poly.pdbx_seq_one_letter_code
_entity_poly.pdbx_strand_id
1 'polypeptide(L)'
;MGIIWWSKNQKELFAAFEDARTGFPFVDAMVTELKTRGDVRHWARLCLANFLTKVLHVDWRHGEKFFARHLVDYDPIVNNGNWQYCGGTGTGIAHRPDIYNPWNQSKKFDKNGEYIQKWLPFLAKVGPAHLHAWEDKHKLYNLSKLDYVKPVVEYAKAREYSLKMFKV
;
A
#
# COMPACT_ATOMS: atom_id res chain seq x y z
N MET A 1 16.47 -11.59 -17.90
CA MET A 1 15.38 -10.87 -17.22
C MET A 1 14.38 -11.89 -16.72
N GLY A 2 14.18 -12.00 -15.40
CA GLY A 2 13.15 -12.88 -14.85
C GLY A 2 11.76 -12.37 -15.18
N ILE A 3 10.81 -13.26 -15.44
CA ILE A 3 9.41 -12.90 -15.73
C ILE A 3 8.75 -12.51 -14.41
N ILE A 4 8.22 -11.28 -14.35
CA ILE A 4 7.40 -10.80 -13.23
C ILE A 4 5.98 -11.32 -13.43
N TRP A 5 5.46 -12.04 -12.44
CA TRP A 5 4.11 -12.60 -12.47
C TRP A 5 3.21 -11.81 -11.54
N TRP A 6 2.28 -11.05 -12.11
CA TRP A 6 1.27 -10.33 -11.32
C TRP A 6 0.21 -11.29 -10.76
N SER A 7 -0.47 -10.88 -9.69
CA SER A 7 -1.52 -11.65 -9.03
C SER A 7 -2.65 -11.99 -10.00
N LYS A 8 -3.19 -13.22 -9.91
CA LYS A 8 -4.39 -13.64 -10.65
C LYS A 8 -5.63 -12.83 -10.26
N ASN A 9 -5.67 -12.31 -9.03
CA ASN A 9 -6.77 -11.51 -8.48
C ASN A 9 -6.42 -10.01 -8.46
N GLN A 10 -5.58 -9.55 -9.39
CA GLN A 10 -5.11 -8.15 -9.40
C GLN A 10 -6.26 -7.14 -9.49
N LYS A 11 -7.37 -7.49 -10.13
CA LYS A 11 -8.53 -6.60 -10.29
C LYS A 11 -9.19 -6.33 -8.94
N GLU A 12 -9.44 -7.37 -8.15
CA GLU A 12 -10.04 -7.27 -6.82
C GLU A 12 -9.10 -6.56 -5.84
N LEU A 13 -7.80 -6.90 -5.89
CA LEU A 13 -6.80 -6.29 -5.03
C LEU A 13 -6.59 -4.81 -5.34
N PHE A 14 -6.61 -4.43 -6.62
CA PHE A 14 -6.53 -3.04 -7.04
C PHE A 14 -7.78 -2.26 -6.64
N ALA A 15 -8.98 -2.82 -6.81
CA ALA A 15 -10.21 -2.17 -6.35
C ALA A 15 -10.17 -1.90 -4.84
N ALA A 16 -9.75 -2.87 -4.03
CA ALA A 16 -9.57 -2.68 -2.59
C ALA A 16 -8.55 -1.57 -2.26
N PHE A 17 -7.49 -1.43 -3.05
CA PHE A 17 -6.51 -0.36 -2.93
C PHE A 17 -7.11 1.01 -3.30
N GLU A 18 -7.79 1.13 -4.44
CA GLU A 18 -8.41 2.39 -4.87
C GLU A 18 -9.51 2.87 -3.91
N ASP A 19 -10.23 1.93 -3.30
CA ASP A 19 -11.31 2.20 -2.35
C ASP A 19 -10.83 2.48 -0.93
N ALA A 20 -9.51 2.43 -0.67
CA ALA A 20 -8.93 2.52 0.67
C ALA A 20 -9.53 1.48 1.65
N ARG A 21 -9.74 0.26 1.16
CA ARG A 21 -10.32 -0.89 1.87
C ARG A 21 -9.40 -2.10 1.75
N THR A 22 -8.09 -1.90 1.91
CA THR A 22 -7.10 -2.99 1.90
C THR A 22 -7.00 -3.70 3.25
N GLY A 23 -7.45 -3.05 4.32
CA GLY A 23 -7.27 -3.54 5.69
C GLY A 23 -5.85 -3.30 6.22
N PHE A 24 -5.09 -2.41 5.57
CA PHE A 24 -3.84 -1.86 6.07
C PHE A 24 -4.07 -0.37 6.40
N PRO A 25 -4.44 -0.01 7.64
CA PRO A 25 -4.93 1.33 7.97
C PRO A 25 -4.05 2.48 7.52
N PHE A 26 -2.73 2.29 7.58
CA PHE A 26 -1.77 3.30 7.14
C PHE A 26 -1.77 3.52 5.63
N VAL A 27 -1.89 2.43 4.85
CA VAL A 27 -2.00 2.48 3.39
C VAL A 27 -3.31 3.13 2.99
N ASP A 28 -4.42 2.67 3.60
CA ASP A 28 -5.75 3.19 3.32
C ASP A 28 -5.87 4.68 3.69
N ALA A 29 -5.21 5.12 4.76
CA ALA A 29 -5.08 6.54 5.12
C ALA A 29 -4.33 7.35 4.04
N MET A 30 -3.22 6.83 3.51
CA MET A 30 -2.46 7.48 2.42
C MET A 30 -3.26 7.56 1.12
N VAL A 31 -4.01 6.51 0.77
CA VAL A 31 -4.92 6.52 -0.38
C VAL A 31 -6.01 7.58 -0.18
N THR A 32 -6.59 7.65 1.02
CA THR A 32 -7.64 8.63 1.35
C THR A 32 -7.10 10.06 1.30
N GLU A 33 -5.90 10.30 1.85
CA GLU A 33 -5.20 11.59 1.75
C GLU A 33 -5.04 12.02 0.30
N LEU A 34 -4.49 11.14 -0.54
CA LEU A 34 -4.27 11.40 -1.96
C LEU A 34 -5.58 11.73 -2.70
N LYS A 35 -6.63 10.93 -2.50
CA LYS A 35 -7.94 11.15 -3.15
C LYS A 35 -8.60 12.45 -2.70
N THR A 36 -8.36 12.87 -1.46
CA THR A 36 -9.02 14.04 -0.87
C THR A 36 -8.30 15.34 -1.20
N ARG A 37 -6.96 15.34 -1.12
CA ARG A 37 -6.15 16.57 -1.30
C ARG A 37 -5.53 16.70 -2.68
N GLY A 38 -5.33 15.57 -3.35
CA GLY A 38 -4.59 15.48 -4.60
C GLY A 38 -3.07 15.55 -4.45
N ASP A 39 -2.55 15.49 -3.21
CA ASP A 39 -1.12 15.42 -2.92
C ASP A 39 -0.86 14.47 -1.75
N VAL A 40 0.33 13.85 -1.74
CA VAL A 40 0.86 13.10 -0.60
C VAL A 40 2.37 13.27 -0.56
N ARG A 41 2.95 13.17 0.64
CA ARG A 41 4.41 13.26 0.84
C ARG A 41 5.15 12.26 -0.07
N HIS A 42 6.33 12.62 -0.57
CA HIS A 42 7.11 11.75 -1.46
C HIS A 42 7.32 10.32 -0.94
N TRP A 43 7.62 10.17 0.35
CA TRP A 43 7.80 8.84 0.94
C TRP A 43 6.50 8.02 0.96
N ALA A 44 5.32 8.67 1.07
CA ALA A 44 4.03 8.01 0.99
C ALA A 44 3.77 7.48 -0.43
N ARG A 45 4.16 8.23 -1.46
CA ARG A 45 4.12 7.75 -2.87
C ARG A 45 4.91 6.45 -3.03
N LEU A 46 6.11 6.40 -2.44
CA LEU A 46 6.96 5.22 -2.45
C LEU A 46 6.35 4.05 -1.66
N CYS A 47 5.76 4.31 -0.49
CA CYS A 47 5.05 3.29 0.28
C CYS A 47 3.85 2.70 -0.48
N LEU A 48 3.02 3.55 -1.10
CA LEU A 48 1.89 3.13 -1.93
C LEU A 48 2.35 2.28 -3.12
N ALA A 49 3.39 2.73 -3.82
CA ALA A 49 3.92 1.99 -4.96
C ALA A 49 4.52 0.64 -4.56
N ASN A 50 5.29 0.59 -3.48
CA ASN A 50 5.86 -0.65 -2.95
C ASN A 50 4.76 -1.62 -2.50
N PHE A 51 3.75 -1.11 -1.79
CA PHE A 51 2.64 -1.93 -1.32
C PHE A 51 1.87 -2.54 -2.50
N LEU A 52 1.53 -1.73 -3.51
CA LEU A 52 0.79 -2.22 -4.67
C LEU A 52 1.56 -3.30 -5.44
N THR A 53 2.86 -3.10 -5.69
CA THR A 53 3.64 -4.02 -6.53
C THR A 53 4.27 -5.19 -5.78
N LYS A 54 4.66 -5.01 -4.51
CA LYS A 54 5.40 -6.01 -3.71
C LYS A 54 4.56 -6.66 -2.60
N VAL A 55 3.39 -6.13 -2.28
CA VAL A 55 2.49 -6.75 -1.28
C VAL A 55 1.23 -7.27 -1.96
N LEU A 56 0.59 -6.47 -2.81
CA LEU A 56 -0.60 -6.91 -3.57
C LEU A 56 -0.25 -7.59 -4.89
N HIS A 57 0.99 -7.45 -5.37
CA HIS A 57 1.46 -7.99 -6.66
C HIS A 57 0.57 -7.56 -7.83
N VAL A 58 0.11 -6.32 -7.82
CA VAL A 58 -0.66 -5.70 -8.90
C VAL A 58 0.30 -5.02 -9.89
N ASP A 59 -0.02 -5.08 -11.19
CA ASP A 59 0.78 -4.40 -12.23
C ASP A 59 0.86 -2.89 -11.94
N TRP A 60 2.08 -2.38 -11.94
CA TRP A 60 2.39 -0.98 -11.62
C TRP A 60 1.62 0.01 -12.51
N ARG A 61 1.23 -0.38 -13.73
CA ARG A 61 0.44 0.47 -14.64
C ARG A 61 -0.92 0.84 -14.08
N HIS A 62 -1.49 0.03 -13.19
CA HIS A 62 -2.72 0.38 -12.49
C HIS A 62 -2.49 1.52 -11.50
N GLY A 63 -1.40 1.43 -10.73
CA GLY A 63 -0.98 2.47 -9.79
C GLY A 63 -0.58 3.77 -10.47
N GLU A 64 0.12 3.69 -11.60
CA GLU A 64 0.48 4.82 -12.45
C GLU A 64 -0.77 5.61 -12.87
N LYS A 65 -1.76 4.93 -13.46
CA LYS A 65 -3.03 5.54 -13.85
C LYS A 65 -3.80 6.10 -12.67
N PHE A 66 -3.73 5.45 -11.51
CA PHE A 66 -4.33 5.96 -10.27
C PHE A 66 -3.69 7.28 -9.83
N PHE A 67 -2.37 7.37 -9.87
CA PHE A 67 -1.64 8.62 -9.60
C PHE A 67 -1.95 9.69 -10.64
N ALA A 68 -2.03 9.35 -11.92
CA ALA A 68 -2.41 10.28 -12.99
C ALA A 68 -3.80 10.91 -12.77
N ARG A 69 -4.72 10.19 -12.12
CA ARG A 69 -6.07 10.70 -11.82
C ARG A 69 -6.13 11.61 -10.59
N HIS A 70 -5.16 11.52 -9.68
CA HIS A 70 -5.31 12.12 -8.35
C HIS A 70 -4.17 13.07 -7.96
N LEU A 71 -2.95 12.87 -8.45
CA LEU A 71 -1.86 13.79 -8.17
C LEU A 71 -2.02 15.09 -8.96
N VAL A 72 -2.12 16.22 -8.26
CA VAL A 72 -2.14 17.56 -8.87
C VAL A 72 -0.81 17.93 -9.52
N ASP A 73 0.29 17.36 -9.01
CA ASP A 73 1.65 17.53 -9.49
C ASP A 73 2.12 16.32 -10.33
N TYR A 74 1.18 15.63 -10.97
CA TYR A 74 1.50 14.48 -11.81
C TYR A 74 2.43 14.88 -12.97
N ASP A 75 3.62 14.27 -13.00
CA ASP A 75 4.52 14.26 -14.15
C ASP A 75 4.68 12.82 -14.65
N PRO A 76 4.45 12.52 -15.94
CA PRO A 76 4.49 11.15 -16.46
C PRO A 76 5.89 10.55 -16.45
N ILE A 77 6.96 11.34 -16.60
CA ILE A 77 8.33 10.85 -16.62
C ILE A 77 8.73 10.43 -15.21
N VAL A 78 8.52 11.31 -14.23
CA VAL A 78 8.86 11.06 -12.83
C VAL A 78 8.02 9.93 -12.25
N ASN A 79 6.70 9.92 -12.50
CA ASN A 79 5.83 8.87 -11.97
C ASN A 79 6.13 7.50 -12.59
N ASN A 80 6.30 7.41 -13.92
CA ASN A 80 6.63 6.14 -14.56
C ASN A 80 7.96 5.58 -14.04
N GLY A 81 8.98 6.42 -13.87
CA GLY A 81 10.26 6.01 -13.30
C GLY A 81 10.11 5.40 -11.91
N ASN A 82 9.37 6.08 -11.02
CA ASN A 82 9.12 5.60 -9.65
C ASN A 82 8.33 4.29 -9.62
N TRP A 83 7.29 4.17 -10.45
CA TRP A 83 6.47 2.95 -10.55
C TRP A 83 7.26 1.78 -11.12
N GLN A 84 8.09 2.00 -12.14
CA GLN A 84 8.96 0.96 -12.71
C GLN A 84 10.06 0.52 -11.75
N TYR A 85 10.64 1.46 -10.99
CA TYR A 85 11.59 1.16 -9.92
C TYR A 85 10.96 0.24 -8.87
N CYS A 86 9.78 0.61 -8.34
CA CYS A 86 9.05 -0.21 -7.37
C CYS A 86 8.55 -1.53 -7.98
N GLY A 87 8.15 -1.51 -9.26
CA GLY A 87 7.69 -2.67 -10.00
C GLY A 87 8.81 -3.66 -10.33
N GLY A 88 10.08 -3.25 -10.23
CA GLY A 88 11.21 -4.09 -10.64
C GLY A 88 11.30 -4.27 -12.16
N THR A 89 10.79 -3.31 -12.95
CA THR A 89 10.77 -3.35 -14.43
C THR A 89 11.66 -2.33 -15.13
N GLY A 90 12.22 -1.34 -14.41
CA GLY A 90 13.09 -0.29 -14.97
C GLY A 90 14.58 -0.63 -15.07
N THR A 91 15.36 0.27 -15.67
CA THR A 91 16.83 0.18 -15.77
C THR A 91 17.52 0.56 -14.46
N GLY A 92 18.54 -0.21 -14.01
CA GLY A 92 19.32 0.12 -12.82
C GLY A 92 18.72 -0.36 -11.48
N ILE A 93 17.79 -1.31 -11.50
CA ILE A 93 17.22 -1.89 -10.27
C ILE A 93 18.30 -2.63 -9.48
N ALA A 94 18.40 -2.34 -8.19
CA ALA A 94 19.28 -3.05 -7.28
C ALA A 94 18.91 -4.54 -7.23
N HIS A 95 19.92 -5.41 -7.16
CA HIS A 95 19.74 -6.87 -7.07
C HIS A 95 18.98 -7.36 -5.82
N ARG A 96 18.61 -6.46 -4.89
CA ARG A 96 17.79 -6.78 -3.71
C ARG A 96 16.44 -6.07 -3.79
N PRO A 97 15.33 -6.79 -3.62
CA PRO A 97 14.02 -6.15 -3.54
C PRO A 97 13.87 -5.45 -2.20
N ASP A 98 13.83 -4.12 -2.22
CA ASP A 98 13.42 -3.32 -1.07
C ASP A 98 11.91 -3.52 -0.82
N ILE A 99 11.55 -4.53 -0.04
CA ILE A 99 10.16 -4.82 0.34
C ILE A 99 9.88 -4.12 1.66
N TYR A 100 9.01 -3.12 1.65
CA TYR A 100 8.66 -2.38 2.86
C TYR A 100 7.58 -3.12 3.63
N ASN A 101 7.85 -3.37 4.91
CA ASN A 101 6.83 -3.92 5.80
C ASN A 101 5.83 -2.81 6.15
N PRO A 102 4.55 -2.89 5.69
CA PRO A 102 3.57 -1.83 5.90
C PRO A 102 3.27 -1.59 7.38
N TRP A 103 3.32 -2.64 8.21
CA TRP A 103 3.13 -2.54 9.66
C TRP A 103 4.27 -1.78 10.33
N ASN A 104 5.52 -2.04 9.92
CA ASN A 104 6.68 -1.31 10.43
C ASN A 104 6.68 0.14 9.98
N GLN A 105 6.32 0.43 8.71
CA GLN A 105 6.21 1.81 8.24
C GLN A 105 5.13 2.56 9.01
N SER A 106 3.98 1.93 9.24
CA SER A 106 2.90 2.49 10.05
C SER A 106 3.38 2.86 11.45
N LYS A 107 4.02 1.94 12.17
CA LYS A 107 4.54 2.21 13.52
C LYS A 107 5.64 3.28 13.55
N LYS A 108 6.48 3.33 12.52
CA LYS A 108 7.59 4.29 12.41
C LYS A 108 7.10 5.72 12.15
N PHE A 109 6.15 5.88 11.23
CA PHE A 109 5.73 7.19 10.73
C PHE A 109 4.44 7.71 11.36
N ASP A 110 3.70 6.87 12.08
CA ASP A 110 2.45 7.24 12.75
C ASP A 110 2.35 6.62 14.15
N LYS A 111 3.38 6.76 14.98
CA LYS A 111 3.50 6.08 16.29
C LYS A 111 2.24 6.19 17.19
N ASN A 112 1.52 7.31 17.11
CA ASN A 112 0.33 7.59 17.92
C ASN A 112 -0.99 7.26 17.20
N GLY A 113 -0.95 6.84 15.92
CA GLY A 113 -2.13 6.57 15.11
C GLY A 113 -2.88 7.82 14.63
N GLU A 114 -2.34 9.01 14.90
CA GLU A 114 -2.99 10.30 14.60
C GLU A 114 -3.21 10.49 13.10
N TYR A 115 -2.25 10.07 12.26
CA TYR A 115 -2.38 10.17 10.81
C TYR A 115 -3.46 9.23 10.29
N ILE A 116 -3.48 7.98 10.76
CA ILE A 116 -4.52 7.01 10.40
C ILE A 116 -5.90 7.53 10.82
N GLN A 117 -6.04 7.99 12.06
CA GLN A 117 -7.34 8.44 12.59
C GLN A 117 -7.83 9.73 11.93
N LYS A 118 -6.91 10.61 11.52
CA LYS A 118 -7.25 11.82 10.74
C LYS A 118 -7.91 11.46 9.41
N TRP A 119 -7.33 10.49 8.69
CA TRP A 119 -7.78 10.13 7.34
C TRP A 119 -8.85 9.05 7.32
N LEU A 120 -8.92 8.22 8.36
CA LEU A 120 -9.93 7.18 8.57
C LEU A 120 -10.67 7.46 9.89
N PRO A 121 -11.55 8.47 9.95
CA PRO A 121 -12.17 8.92 11.20
C PRO A 121 -13.06 7.85 11.86
N PHE A 122 -13.56 6.87 11.10
CA PHE A 122 -14.28 5.72 11.65
C PHE A 122 -13.38 4.81 12.51
N LEU A 123 -12.05 4.92 12.39
CA LEU A 123 -11.07 4.25 13.26
C LEU A 123 -10.59 5.11 14.45
N ALA A 124 -11.16 6.30 14.68
CA ALA A 124 -10.71 7.22 15.74
C ALA A 124 -10.74 6.61 17.16
N LYS A 125 -11.61 5.61 17.39
CA LYS A 125 -11.71 4.90 18.68
C LYS A 125 -10.79 3.69 18.80
N VAL A 126 -10.05 3.34 17.74
CA VAL A 126 -9.10 2.23 17.75
C VAL A 126 -7.75 2.77 18.25
N GLY A 127 -7.23 2.18 19.32
CA GLY A 127 -5.94 2.57 19.87
C GLY A 127 -4.78 2.27 18.91
N PRO A 128 -3.69 3.06 18.95
CA PRO A 128 -2.57 2.94 18.00
C PRO A 128 -1.92 1.57 17.97
N ALA A 129 -1.79 0.92 19.13
CA ALA A 129 -1.26 -0.44 19.21
C ALA A 129 -2.07 -1.45 18.38
N HIS A 130 -3.37 -1.23 18.22
CA HIS A 130 -4.23 -2.07 17.40
C HIS A 130 -4.18 -1.68 15.92
N LEU A 131 -4.11 -0.38 15.61
CA LEU A 131 -3.97 0.12 14.24
C LEU A 131 -2.70 -0.42 13.56
N HIS A 132 -1.56 -0.42 14.27
CA HIS A 132 -0.28 -0.89 13.72
C HIS A 132 -0.13 -2.41 13.68
N ALA A 133 -1.05 -3.14 14.32
CA ALA A 133 -1.07 -4.60 14.37
C ALA A 133 -2.41 -5.15 13.86
N TRP A 134 -3.04 -4.44 12.91
CA TRP A 134 -4.39 -4.76 12.44
C TRP A 134 -4.50 -6.18 11.85
N GLU A 135 -3.40 -6.73 11.33
CA GLU A 135 -3.30 -8.12 10.86
C GLU A 135 -3.88 -9.13 11.86
N ASP A 136 -3.60 -8.94 13.15
CA ASP A 136 -4.12 -9.79 14.21
C ASP A 136 -5.27 -9.13 14.97
N LYS A 137 -5.18 -7.82 15.19
CA LYS A 137 -6.08 -7.09 16.11
C LYS A 137 -7.45 -6.82 15.53
N HIS A 138 -7.65 -6.89 14.21
CA HIS A 138 -8.97 -6.75 13.59
C HIS A 138 -10.00 -7.74 14.15
N LYS A 139 -9.55 -8.92 14.61
CA LYS A 139 -10.39 -9.99 15.20
C LYS A 139 -11.05 -9.58 16.52
N LEU A 140 -10.54 -8.54 17.18
CA LEU A 140 -11.09 -8.01 18.43
C LEU A 140 -12.27 -7.05 18.18
N TYR A 141 -12.57 -6.74 16.93
CA TYR A 141 -13.57 -5.76 16.55
C TYR A 141 -14.68 -6.38 15.71
N ASN A 142 -15.90 -5.87 15.88
CA ASN A 142 -16.97 -6.11 14.93
C ASN A 142 -16.76 -5.20 13.72
N LEU A 143 -16.22 -5.76 12.63
CA LEU A 143 -15.83 -5.04 11.42
C LEU A 143 -17.00 -4.30 10.75
N SER A 144 -18.20 -4.90 10.74
CA SER A 144 -19.39 -4.25 10.19
C SER A 144 -19.79 -3.01 10.99
N LYS A 145 -19.67 -3.05 12.33
CA LYS A 145 -19.94 -1.88 13.19
C LYS A 145 -18.85 -0.81 13.11
N LEU A 146 -17.62 -1.22 12.86
CA LEU A 146 -16.48 -0.32 12.70
C LEU A 146 -16.41 0.32 11.30
N ASP A 147 -17.18 -0.20 10.35
CA ASP A 147 -17.09 0.13 8.92
C ASP A 147 -15.66 -0.01 8.37
N TYR A 148 -15.01 -1.13 8.70
CA TYR A 148 -13.67 -1.41 8.19
C TYR A 148 -13.46 -2.90 7.93
N VAL A 149 -12.33 -3.26 7.34
CA VAL A 149 -12.12 -4.60 6.78
C VAL A 149 -10.91 -5.30 7.39
N LYS A 150 -10.90 -6.63 7.27
CA LYS A 150 -9.70 -7.44 7.52
C LYS A 150 -8.67 -7.22 6.38
N PRO A 151 -7.38 -7.45 6.61
CA PRO A 151 -6.38 -7.37 5.54
C PRO A 151 -6.72 -8.26 4.35
N VAL A 152 -6.58 -7.73 3.14
CA VAL A 152 -6.84 -8.46 1.89
C VAL A 152 -5.79 -9.54 1.59
N VAL A 153 -4.61 -9.44 2.21
CA VAL A 153 -3.51 -10.41 2.11
C VAL A 153 -2.82 -10.58 3.46
N GLU A 154 -2.20 -11.74 3.67
CA GLU A 154 -1.28 -11.98 4.79
C GLU A 154 0.12 -11.50 4.39
N TYR A 155 0.69 -10.55 5.13
CA TYR A 155 1.93 -9.88 4.72
C TYR A 155 3.12 -10.85 4.67
N ALA A 156 3.21 -11.79 5.61
CA ALA A 156 4.28 -12.78 5.64
C ALA A 156 4.37 -13.60 4.35
N LYS A 157 3.22 -14.10 3.86
CA LYS A 157 3.11 -14.84 2.61
C LYS A 157 3.41 -13.96 1.39
N ALA A 158 2.86 -12.75 1.37
CA ALA A 158 3.10 -11.80 0.29
C ALA A 158 4.59 -11.46 0.15
N ARG A 159 5.28 -11.26 1.29
CA ARG A 159 6.72 -11.02 1.35
C ARG A 159 7.52 -12.21 0.84
N GLU A 160 7.17 -13.43 1.25
CA GLU A 160 7.84 -14.64 0.77
C GLU A 160 7.72 -14.78 -0.74
N TYR A 161 6.52 -14.53 -1.29
CA TYR A 161 6.29 -14.54 -2.73
C TYR A 161 7.11 -13.47 -3.45
N SER A 162 7.15 -12.24 -2.94
CA SER A 162 8.01 -11.17 -3.48
C SER A 162 9.49 -11.52 -3.47
N LEU A 163 9.99 -12.14 -2.40
CA LEU A 163 11.37 -12.60 -2.33
C LEU A 163 11.69 -13.67 -3.38
N LYS A 164 10.73 -14.53 -3.73
CA LYS A 164 10.89 -15.51 -4.81
C LYS A 164 10.83 -14.85 -6.19
N MET A 165 9.88 -13.94 -6.39
CA MET A 165 9.66 -13.26 -7.68
C MET A 165 10.82 -12.34 -8.08
N PHE A 166 11.38 -11.60 -7.11
CA PHE A 166 12.42 -10.60 -7.37
C PHE A 166 13.83 -11.11 -7.03
N LYS A 167 13.99 -12.39 -6.70
CA LYS A 167 15.30 -13.05 -6.72
C LYS A 167 15.69 -13.27 -8.18
N VAL A 168 16.76 -12.59 -8.59
CA VAL A 168 17.49 -12.85 -9.84
C VAL A 168 18.65 -13.79 -9.51
#